data_AF-K7MAV5-F1
#
_entry.id   AF-K7MAV5-F1
#
_cell.length_a   1.000
_cell.length_b   1.000
_cell.length_c   1.000
_cell.angle_alpha   90.00
_cell.angle_beta   90.00
_cell.angle_gamma   90.00
#
_symmetry.space_group_name_H-M   'P 1'
#
loop_
_entity.id
_entity.type
_entity.pdbx_description
1 polymer ?
#
loop_
_entity_poly.entity_id
_entity_poly.type
_entity_poly.pdbx_seq_one_letter_code
_entity_poly.pdbx_strand_id
1 'polypeptide(L)'
;MGSGHIKVGPTPLSLLLRSLPPSFPRALLGHQDYYDKFDLRFPNFNFNVSHHGDYVAIASEPVCLVGVDIVSYDVPQGETTTEFIQFFSSYFSSLEWDNIVNSGTLNDVLTEFYRYWSLKEAYVKAIGSGLTEGLNKVEFSHTRWTNISAKVDGKTMTEWRFWLFELGDRHCVSIARVHPISATTSYKTTLKKVDFTEEEYTLGLHLPNVGIVKLDVEQLISILQKASDF
;
A
#
# COMPACT_ATOMS: atom_id res chain seq x y z
N MET A 1 -13.36 31.96 -1.70
CA MET A 1 -14.40 30.93 -1.50
C MET A 1 -14.37 30.00 -2.69
N GLY A 2 -14.18 28.70 -2.45
CA GLY A 2 -14.03 27.68 -3.48
C GLY A 2 -13.15 26.55 -2.95
N SER A 3 -13.62 25.83 -1.94
CA SER A 3 -12.97 24.60 -1.50
C SER A 3 -13.15 23.55 -2.61
N GLY A 4 -12.07 23.27 -3.32
CA GLY A 4 -12.00 22.17 -4.29
C GLY A 4 -12.02 20.85 -3.54
N HIS A 5 -13.20 20.41 -3.08
CA HIS A 5 -13.38 19.07 -2.59
C HIS A 5 -13.42 18.12 -3.79
N ILE A 6 -12.35 17.35 -3.99
CA ILE A 6 -12.37 16.19 -4.87
C ILE A 6 -13.25 15.14 -4.18
N LYS A 7 -14.50 15.01 -4.64
CA LYS A 7 -15.38 13.90 -4.28
C LYS A 7 -15.16 12.77 -5.29
N VAL A 8 -14.42 11.74 -4.89
CA VAL A 8 -14.35 10.48 -5.64
C VAL A 8 -15.59 9.66 -5.26
N GLY A 9 -16.58 9.59 -6.16
CA GLY A 9 -17.73 8.70 -6.01
C GLY A 9 -17.33 7.24 -6.15
N PRO A 10 -18.16 6.27 -5.71
CA PRO A 10 -17.89 4.86 -5.88
C PRO A 10 -18.07 4.49 -7.35
N THR A 11 -17.04 4.66 -8.17
CA THR A 11 -17.01 4.06 -9.50
C THR A 11 -16.85 2.56 -9.31
N PRO A 12 -17.78 1.72 -9.80
CA PRO A 12 -17.63 0.27 -9.72
C PRO A 12 -16.31 -0.11 -10.42
N LEU A 13 -15.44 -0.87 -9.75
CA LEU A 13 -14.16 -1.28 -10.32
C LEU A 13 -14.32 -2.05 -11.65
N SER A 14 -15.50 -2.62 -11.90
CA SER A 14 -15.85 -3.20 -13.20
C SER A 14 -15.75 -2.18 -14.35
N LEU A 15 -16.04 -0.90 -14.13
CA LEU A 15 -15.83 0.17 -15.11
C LEU A 15 -14.35 0.57 -15.22
N LEU A 16 -13.60 0.58 -14.12
CA LEU A 16 -12.17 0.92 -14.11
C LEU A 16 -11.29 -0.19 -14.74
N LEU A 17 -11.68 -1.45 -14.58
CA LEU A 17 -11.04 -2.60 -15.20
C LEU A 17 -11.44 -2.77 -16.68
N ARG A 18 -12.65 -2.33 -17.06
CA ARG A 18 -13.14 -2.37 -18.45
C ARG A 18 -12.65 -1.22 -19.32
N SER A 19 -12.22 -0.11 -18.72
CA SER A 19 -11.72 1.06 -19.44
C SER A 19 -10.23 1.01 -19.80
N LEU A 20 -9.51 0.00 -19.28
CA LEU A 20 -8.10 -0.20 -19.61
C LEU A 20 -7.97 -0.66 -21.08
N PRO A 21 -6.99 -0.13 -21.83
CA PRO A 21 -6.84 -0.44 -23.25
C PRO A 21 -6.53 -1.93 -23.47
N PRO A 22 -6.87 -2.53 -24.62
CA PRO A 22 -6.56 -3.93 -24.92
C PRO A 22 -5.06 -4.27 -24.97
N SER A 23 -4.18 -3.27 -24.91
CA SER A 23 -2.73 -3.38 -24.75
C SER A 23 -2.26 -3.42 -23.28
N PHE A 24 -3.17 -3.27 -22.32
CA PHE A 24 -2.93 -3.62 -20.92
C PHE A 24 -2.70 -5.14 -20.87
N PRO A 25 -1.73 -5.65 -20.10
CA PRO A 25 -1.38 -7.06 -20.15
C PRO A 25 -2.64 -7.91 -19.97
N ARG A 26 -2.94 -8.75 -20.95
CA ARG A 26 -3.98 -9.80 -20.94
C ARG A 26 -3.90 -10.74 -19.71
N ALA A 27 -2.92 -10.55 -18.84
CA ALA A 27 -2.79 -11.17 -17.53
C ALA A 27 -4.08 -11.04 -16.70
N LEU A 28 -4.82 -9.93 -16.75
CA LEU A 28 -6.12 -9.83 -16.05
C LEU A 28 -7.24 -10.65 -16.70
N LEU A 29 -7.23 -10.84 -18.02
CA LEU A 29 -8.20 -11.68 -18.74
C LEU A 29 -7.96 -13.19 -18.50
N GLY A 30 -6.72 -13.59 -18.18
CA GLY A 30 -6.41 -14.95 -17.71
C GLY A 30 -6.92 -15.28 -16.31
N HIS A 31 -7.45 -14.29 -15.59
CA HIS A 31 -8.05 -14.44 -14.25
C HIS A 31 -9.56 -14.28 -14.25
N GLN A 32 -10.17 -13.96 -15.40
CA GLN A 32 -11.63 -13.92 -15.55
C GLN A 32 -12.26 -15.25 -15.11
N ASP A 33 -11.68 -16.38 -15.53
CA ASP A 33 -12.09 -17.73 -15.12
C ASP A 33 -11.98 -17.96 -13.60
N TYR A 34 -11.04 -17.29 -12.92
CA TYR A 34 -10.82 -17.41 -11.48
C TYR A 34 -11.84 -16.60 -10.67
N TYR A 35 -12.20 -15.42 -11.15
CA TYR A 35 -13.26 -14.59 -10.56
C TYR A 35 -14.67 -15.16 -10.85
N ASP A 36 -14.88 -15.70 -12.05
CA ASP A 36 -16.14 -16.28 -12.48
C ASP A 36 -16.41 -17.65 -11.81
N LYS A 37 -15.36 -18.44 -11.52
CA LYS A 37 -15.49 -19.73 -10.79
C LYS A 37 -16.07 -19.58 -9.38
N PHE A 38 -15.96 -18.41 -8.75
CA PHE A 38 -16.30 -18.23 -7.33
C PHE A 38 -17.41 -17.19 -7.06
N ASP A 39 -18.09 -16.66 -8.10
CA ASP A 39 -19.09 -15.56 -7.95
C ASP A 39 -18.59 -14.50 -6.95
N LEU A 40 -17.31 -14.11 -7.05
CA LEU A 40 -16.69 -13.18 -6.10
C LEU A 40 -17.26 -11.79 -6.33
N ARG A 41 -18.46 -11.56 -5.79
CA ARG A 41 -19.09 -10.25 -5.65
C ARG A 41 -18.31 -9.46 -4.63
N PHE A 42 -17.12 -8.97 -4.99
CA PHE A 42 -16.11 -8.27 -4.18
C PHE A 42 -16.70 -7.56 -2.95
N PRO A 43 -16.98 -8.29 -1.87
CA PRO A 43 -17.92 -7.79 -0.87
C PRO A 43 -17.27 -6.69 -0.03
N ASN A 44 -15.93 -6.73 0.01
CA ASN A 44 -15.06 -5.77 0.66
C ASN A 44 -14.06 -5.18 -0.32
N PHE A 45 -14.46 -4.95 -1.57
CA PHE A 45 -13.62 -4.17 -2.46
C PHE A 45 -13.19 -2.88 -1.73
N ASN A 46 -11.90 -2.68 -1.60
CA ASN A 46 -11.32 -1.52 -0.94
C ASN A 46 -10.11 -1.02 -1.73
N PHE A 47 -9.78 0.24 -1.49
CA PHE A 47 -8.63 0.89 -2.08
C PHE A 47 -7.99 1.83 -1.08
N ASN A 48 -6.71 2.11 -1.30
CA ASN A 48 -5.95 3.07 -0.55
C ASN A 48 -5.16 3.96 -1.50
N VAL A 49 -4.93 5.21 -1.10
CA VAL A 49 -4.26 6.22 -1.91
C VAL A 49 -3.16 6.86 -1.06
N SER A 50 -2.00 7.09 -1.66
CA SER A 50 -0.95 7.94 -1.09
C SER A 50 -0.38 8.84 -2.17
N HIS A 51 0.20 9.97 -1.78
CA HIS A 51 0.84 10.89 -2.70
C HIS A 51 2.00 11.59 -2.00
N HIS A 52 3.12 11.72 -2.69
CA HIS A 52 4.28 12.47 -2.23
C HIS A 52 5.18 12.77 -3.44
N GLY A 53 5.79 13.95 -3.46
CA GLY A 53 6.57 14.44 -4.59
C GLY A 53 5.71 14.49 -5.86
N ASP A 54 6.20 13.85 -6.91
CA ASP A 54 5.61 13.90 -8.25
C ASP A 54 4.57 12.80 -8.52
N TYR A 55 4.26 11.96 -7.53
CA TYR A 55 3.48 10.75 -7.73
C TYR A 55 2.25 10.64 -6.83
N VAL A 56 1.21 10.02 -7.39
CA VAL A 56 0.06 9.49 -6.66
C VAL A 56 0.06 7.98 -6.85
N ALA A 57 0.04 7.24 -5.75
CA ALA A 57 -0.07 5.79 -5.72
C ALA A 57 -1.50 5.38 -5.31
N ILE A 58 -2.06 4.41 -6.03
CA ILE A 58 -3.36 3.80 -5.72
C ILE A 58 -3.16 2.29 -5.70
N ALA A 59 -3.63 1.65 -4.62
CA ALA A 59 -3.70 0.19 -4.51
C ALA A 59 -5.13 -0.23 -4.18
N SER A 60 -5.55 -1.39 -4.68
CA SER A 60 -6.91 -1.89 -4.45
C SER A 60 -6.93 -3.40 -4.28
N GLU A 61 -7.81 -3.89 -3.43
CA GLU A 61 -7.95 -5.30 -3.11
C GLU A 61 -9.43 -5.74 -3.11
N PRO A 62 -9.76 -6.90 -3.73
CA PRO A 62 -11.13 -7.41 -3.73
C PRO A 62 -11.58 -8.09 -2.42
N VAL A 63 -10.63 -8.62 -1.66
CA VAL A 63 -10.89 -9.48 -0.48
C VAL A 63 -10.10 -9.00 0.73
N CYS A 64 -8.78 -8.92 0.59
CA CYS A 64 -7.89 -8.43 1.66
C CYS A 64 -8.05 -6.93 1.86
N LEU A 65 -7.57 -6.41 2.98
CA LEU A 65 -7.38 -4.97 3.13
C LEU A 65 -6.04 -4.57 2.51
N VAL A 66 -6.00 -3.37 1.92
CA VAL A 66 -4.78 -2.80 1.34
C VAL A 66 -4.45 -1.45 1.95
N GLY A 67 -3.16 -1.24 2.20
CA GLY A 67 -2.58 0.07 2.46
C GLY A 67 -1.45 0.33 1.48
N VAL A 68 -1.35 1.56 0.99
CA VAL A 68 -0.26 1.99 0.13
C VAL A 68 0.34 3.26 0.71
N ASP A 69 1.66 3.36 0.65
CA ASP A 69 2.35 4.59 0.95
C ASP A 69 3.45 4.86 -0.06
N ILE A 70 3.52 6.09 -0.56
CA ILE A 70 4.56 6.54 -1.49
C ILE A 70 5.27 7.73 -0.86
N VAL A 71 6.59 7.71 -0.91
CA VAL A 71 7.43 8.76 -0.31
C VAL A 71 8.52 9.20 -1.27
N SER A 72 8.85 10.49 -1.25
CA SER A 72 10.09 11.02 -1.82
C SER A 72 11.17 11.18 -0.73
N TYR A 73 12.43 10.99 -1.12
CA TYR A 73 13.59 11.06 -0.23
C TYR A 73 14.12 12.49 -0.07
N ASP A 74 13.27 13.39 0.44
CA ASP A 74 13.62 14.81 0.60
C ASP A 74 13.74 15.19 2.07
N VAL A 75 14.80 15.92 2.44
CA VAL A 75 14.90 16.53 3.78
C VAL A 75 14.11 17.84 3.80
N PRO A 76 13.30 18.12 4.83
CA PRO A 76 12.65 19.42 4.98
C PRO A 76 13.65 20.58 4.91
N GLN A 77 13.22 21.70 4.31
CA GLN A 77 14.08 22.88 4.21
C GLN A 77 14.44 23.42 5.60
N GLY A 78 15.74 23.58 5.84
CA GLY A 78 16.27 24.15 7.09
C GLY A 78 16.62 23.12 8.16
N GLU A 79 16.49 21.81 7.88
CA GLU A 79 16.88 20.73 8.79
C GLU A 79 18.03 19.90 8.21
N THR A 80 18.85 19.31 9.08
CA THR A 80 19.75 18.22 8.67
C THR A 80 19.00 16.88 8.66
N THR A 81 19.47 15.92 7.86
CA THR A 81 18.92 14.55 7.86
C THR A 81 18.80 13.99 9.27
N THR A 82 19.85 14.12 10.08
CA THR A 82 19.91 13.57 11.44
C THR A 82 18.87 14.19 12.35
N GLU A 83 18.72 15.51 12.35
CA GLU A 83 17.71 16.21 13.15
C GLU A 83 16.30 15.77 12.74
N PHE A 84 16.05 15.73 11.44
CA PHE A 84 14.75 15.35 10.89
C PHE A 84 14.35 13.93 11.30
N ILE A 85 15.20 12.93 11.05
CA ILE A 85 14.83 11.53 11.35
C ILE A 85 14.68 11.28 12.86
N GLN A 86 15.40 12.03 13.70
CA GLN A 86 15.38 11.84 15.15
C GLN A 86 13.98 12.05 15.75
N PHE A 87 13.18 12.94 15.16
CA PHE A 87 11.78 13.15 15.56
C PHE A 87 10.92 11.89 15.44
N PHE A 88 11.29 10.98 14.53
CA PHE A 88 10.54 9.76 14.26
C PHE A 88 11.09 8.53 14.99
N SER A 89 12.21 8.66 15.70
CA SER A 89 12.89 7.53 16.37
C SER A 89 11.97 6.65 17.22
N SER A 90 10.97 7.24 17.88
CA SER A 90 10.01 6.52 18.74
C SER A 90 9.01 5.63 17.99
N TYR A 91 8.91 5.74 16.66
CA TYR A 91 8.05 4.90 15.82
C TYR A 91 8.76 3.63 15.32
N PHE A 92 10.08 3.52 15.51
CA PHE A 92 10.88 2.39 15.06
C PHE A 92 11.25 1.49 16.23
N SER A 93 11.41 0.20 15.95
CA SER A 93 12.05 -0.71 16.91
C SER A 93 13.54 -0.35 17.05
N SER A 94 14.20 -0.83 18.11
CA SER A 94 15.64 -0.62 18.26
C SER A 94 16.43 -1.20 17.08
N LEU A 95 16.04 -2.37 16.58
CA LEU A 95 16.69 -2.99 15.42
C LEU A 95 16.53 -2.16 14.14
N GLU A 96 15.32 -1.68 13.86
CA GLU A 96 15.05 -0.85 12.70
C GLU A 96 15.82 0.47 12.79
N TRP A 97 15.79 1.11 13.97
CA TRP A 97 16.49 2.37 14.19
C TRP A 97 17.99 2.22 14.03
N ASP A 98 18.57 1.14 14.58
CA ASP A 98 19.99 0.82 14.42
C ASP A 98 20.35 0.60 12.95
N ASN A 99 19.50 -0.09 12.18
CA ASN A 99 19.70 -0.25 10.73
C ASN A 99 19.66 1.09 9.98
N ILE A 100 18.72 1.98 10.35
CA ILE A 100 18.57 3.31 9.74
C ILE A 100 19.83 4.14 9.96
N VAL A 101 20.25 4.33 11.23
CA VAL A 101 21.33 5.26 11.57
C VAL A 101 22.72 4.74 11.17
N ASN A 102 22.87 3.43 10.98
CA ASN A 102 24.13 2.80 10.57
C ASN A 102 24.16 2.36 9.10
N SER A 103 23.22 2.81 8.27
CA SER A 103 23.08 2.39 6.87
C SER A 103 24.16 2.93 5.92
N GLY A 104 24.94 3.94 6.35
CA GLY A 104 26.08 4.44 5.58
C GLY A 104 26.17 5.97 5.54
N THR A 105 26.11 6.54 4.34
CA THR A 105 26.11 8.00 4.14
C THR A 105 24.81 8.63 4.64
N LEU A 106 24.75 9.96 4.77
CA LEU A 106 23.51 10.66 5.14
C LEU A 106 22.36 10.40 4.15
N ASN A 107 22.67 10.16 2.87
CA ASN A 107 21.65 9.80 1.88
C ASN A 107 21.16 8.36 2.08
N ASP A 108 22.05 7.44 2.45
CA ASP A 108 21.66 6.06 2.77
C ASP A 108 20.76 6.04 4.02
N VAL A 109 21.12 6.83 5.04
CA VAL A 109 20.31 7.01 6.27
C VAL A 109 18.92 7.52 5.96
N LEU A 110 18.81 8.56 5.12
CA LEU A 110 17.53 9.13 4.72
C LEU A 110 16.69 8.12 3.91
N THR A 111 17.33 7.42 2.98
CA THR A 111 16.68 6.40 2.15
C THR A 111 16.15 5.26 3.02
N GLU A 112 16.98 4.73 3.93
CA GLU A 112 16.61 3.62 4.80
C GLU A 112 15.50 4.02 5.78
N PHE A 113 15.56 5.24 6.33
CA PHE A 113 14.48 5.84 7.12
C PHE A 113 13.15 5.81 6.35
N TYR A 114 13.12 6.35 5.13
CA TYR A 114 11.89 6.45 4.35
C TYR A 114 11.34 5.09 3.93
N ARG A 115 12.19 4.09 3.68
CA ARG A 115 11.74 2.73 3.39
C ARG A 115 11.01 2.11 4.57
N TYR A 116 11.59 2.17 5.78
CA TYR A 116 10.91 1.68 6.98
C TYR A 116 9.65 2.50 7.30
N TRP A 117 9.72 3.83 7.15
CA TRP A 117 8.57 4.71 7.37
C TRP A 117 7.42 4.36 6.43
N SER A 118 7.70 4.19 5.13
CA SER A 118 6.71 3.85 4.12
C SER A 118 6.03 2.51 4.40
N LEU A 119 6.77 1.49 4.86
CA LEU A 119 6.19 0.21 5.27
C LEU A 119 5.26 0.35 6.48
N LYS A 120 5.66 1.15 7.48
CA LYS A 120 4.85 1.43 8.67
C LYS A 120 3.58 2.20 8.32
N GLU A 121 3.67 3.19 7.44
CA GLU A 121 2.51 3.94 6.92
C GLU A 121 1.57 3.03 6.13
N ALA A 122 2.09 2.20 5.24
CA ALA A 122 1.29 1.22 4.51
C ALA A 122 0.57 0.25 5.48
N TYR A 123 1.27 -0.20 6.53
CA TYR A 123 0.69 -1.04 7.58
C TYR A 123 -0.51 -0.37 8.28
N VAL A 124 -0.35 0.86 8.80
CA VAL A 124 -1.44 1.56 9.52
C VAL A 124 -2.59 1.92 8.60
N LYS A 125 -2.31 2.25 7.33
CA LYS A 125 -3.31 2.53 6.30
C LYS A 125 -4.14 1.29 5.96
N ALA A 126 -3.52 0.11 5.91
CA ALA A 126 -4.23 -1.14 5.63
C ALA A 126 -5.29 -1.48 6.69
N ILE A 127 -5.00 -1.23 7.97
CA ILE A 127 -5.93 -1.53 9.08
C ILE A 127 -6.80 -0.34 9.50
N GLY A 128 -6.53 0.85 8.97
CA GLY A 128 -7.27 2.07 9.29
C GLY A 128 -7.13 2.49 10.76
N SER A 129 -5.95 2.30 11.35
CA SER A 129 -5.66 2.74 12.73
C SER A 129 -5.25 4.21 12.81
N GLY A 130 -4.70 4.75 11.73
CA GLY A 130 -3.91 5.98 11.78
C GLY A 130 -2.60 5.79 12.55
N LEU A 131 -1.82 6.86 12.65
CA LEU A 131 -0.63 6.91 13.48
C LEU A 131 -1.03 6.96 14.96
N THR A 132 -0.88 5.83 15.64
CA THR A 132 -1.13 5.69 17.08
C THR A 132 0.13 5.26 17.81
N GLU A 133 0.12 5.36 19.14
CA GLU A 133 1.20 4.81 19.97
C GLU A 133 1.41 3.31 19.69
N GLY A 134 2.66 2.85 19.76
CA GLY A 134 3.03 1.44 19.65
C GLY A 134 3.51 0.98 18.27
N LEU A 135 3.71 1.88 17.30
CA LEU A 135 4.23 1.51 15.97
C LEU A 135 5.66 0.95 16.02
N ASN A 136 6.43 1.27 17.06
CA ASN A 136 7.72 0.68 17.36
C ASN A 136 7.66 -0.82 17.69
N LYS A 137 6.47 -1.35 18.05
CA LYS A 137 6.26 -2.77 18.28
C LYS A 137 6.13 -3.57 16.98
N VAL A 138 5.77 -2.90 15.88
CA VAL A 138 5.70 -3.49 14.54
C VAL A 138 7.11 -3.40 13.94
N GLU A 139 7.87 -4.49 14.06
CA GLU A 139 9.25 -4.56 13.59
C GLU A 139 9.33 -5.29 12.24
N PHE A 140 9.83 -4.61 11.22
CA PHE A 140 10.07 -5.15 9.89
C PHE A 140 11.44 -5.82 9.78
N SER A 141 11.47 -6.91 9.01
CA SER A 141 12.68 -7.63 8.64
C SER A 141 12.65 -7.92 7.14
N HIS A 142 13.80 -7.82 6.48
CA HIS A 142 13.91 -8.02 5.04
C HIS A 142 15.28 -8.57 4.63
N THR A 143 15.39 -9.04 3.40
CA THR A 143 16.68 -9.32 2.74
C THR A 143 16.83 -8.36 1.56
N ARG A 144 17.67 -7.33 1.68
CA ARG A 144 17.84 -6.29 0.65
C ARG A 144 16.51 -5.70 0.16
N TRP A 145 15.61 -5.35 1.09
CA TRP A 145 14.28 -4.83 0.79
C TRP A 145 13.38 -5.76 -0.06
N THR A 146 13.74 -7.04 -0.11
CA THR A 146 12.92 -8.14 -0.63
C THR A 146 12.58 -9.11 0.51
N ASN A 147 11.62 -10.01 0.30
CA ASN A 147 11.17 -10.97 1.32
C ASN A 147 10.83 -10.28 2.65
N ILE A 148 10.06 -9.19 2.57
CA ILE A 148 9.71 -8.36 3.71
C ILE A 148 8.71 -9.11 4.59
N SER A 149 8.97 -9.13 5.89
CA SER A 149 8.10 -9.69 6.91
C SER A 149 8.05 -8.75 8.11
N ALA A 150 7.05 -8.92 8.98
CA ALA A 150 6.94 -8.13 10.20
C ALA A 150 6.62 -9.01 11.41
N LYS A 151 6.97 -8.50 12.58
CA LYS A 151 6.62 -9.06 13.89
C LYS A 151 5.94 -7.99 14.73
N VAL A 152 5.00 -8.40 15.57
CA VAL A 152 4.45 -7.57 16.66
C VAL A 152 4.76 -8.25 17.98
N ASP A 153 5.40 -7.53 18.90
CA ASP A 153 5.79 -8.06 20.22
C ASP A 153 6.53 -9.42 20.10
N GLY A 154 7.43 -9.53 19.12
CA GLY A 154 8.22 -10.74 18.84
C GLY A 154 7.50 -11.86 18.07
N LYS A 155 6.18 -11.75 17.85
CA LYS A 155 5.39 -12.75 17.12
C LYS A 155 5.30 -12.38 15.64
N THR A 156 5.67 -13.33 14.77
CA THR A 156 5.57 -13.18 13.32
C THR A 156 4.12 -12.96 12.86
N MET A 157 3.95 -11.99 11.97
CA MET A 157 2.67 -11.61 11.37
C MET A 157 2.44 -12.40 10.08
N THR A 158 2.09 -13.69 10.19
CA THR A 158 1.98 -14.61 9.05
C THR A 158 0.89 -14.24 8.05
N GLU A 159 -0.13 -13.50 8.50
CA GLU A 159 -1.26 -13.08 7.68
C GLU A 159 -0.99 -11.82 6.87
N TRP A 160 0.19 -11.23 7.04
CA TRP A 160 0.57 -10.01 6.35
C TRP A 160 1.47 -10.30 5.15
N ARG A 161 1.30 -9.50 4.11
CA ARG A 161 2.23 -9.43 2.99
C ARG A 161 2.61 -7.99 2.77
N PHE A 162 3.89 -7.78 2.51
CA PHE A 162 4.48 -6.46 2.32
C PHE A 162 5.35 -6.47 1.07
N TRP A 163 5.30 -5.35 0.35
CA TRP A 163 6.16 -5.09 -0.78
C TRP A 163 6.68 -3.68 -0.69
N LEU A 164 7.90 -3.49 -1.19
CA LEU A 164 8.52 -2.20 -1.39
C LEU A 164 9.08 -2.17 -2.81
N PHE A 165 8.82 -1.08 -3.51
CA PHE A 165 9.30 -0.86 -4.87
C PHE A 165 9.95 0.51 -4.97
N GLU A 166 11.14 0.57 -5.55
CA GLU A 166 11.79 1.83 -5.89
C GLU A 166 11.21 2.38 -7.20
N LEU A 167 10.96 3.68 -7.22
CA LEU A 167 10.44 4.43 -8.37
C LEU A 167 11.48 5.47 -8.78
N GLY A 168 12.49 5.02 -9.52
CA GLY A 168 13.69 5.82 -9.81
C GLY A 168 14.54 6.02 -8.56
N ASP A 169 15.30 7.11 -8.51
CA ASP A 169 16.32 7.30 -7.46
C ASP A 169 15.83 8.08 -6.23
N ARG A 170 14.58 8.56 -6.26
CA ARG A 170 14.10 9.52 -5.23
C ARG A 170 12.78 9.14 -4.59
N HIS A 171 12.17 8.02 -4.96
CA HIS A 171 10.87 7.62 -4.41
C HIS A 171 10.83 6.12 -4.17
N CYS A 172 10.13 5.69 -3.13
CA CYS A 172 9.64 4.33 -3.02
C CYS A 172 8.16 4.29 -2.73
N VAL A 173 7.56 3.15 -3.03
CA VAL A 173 6.20 2.81 -2.67
C VAL A 173 6.16 1.50 -1.91
N SER A 174 5.50 1.52 -0.76
CA SER A 174 5.22 0.34 0.05
C SER A 174 3.75 -0.05 -0.06
N ILE A 175 3.50 -1.34 -0.11
CA ILE A 175 2.15 -1.92 -0.13
C ILE A 175 2.06 -2.93 1.01
N ALA A 176 1.01 -2.83 1.81
CA ALA A 176 0.67 -3.77 2.86
C ALA A 176 -0.68 -4.41 2.59
N ARG A 177 -0.76 -5.72 2.80
CA ARG A 177 -1.96 -6.52 2.59
C ARG A 177 -2.22 -7.43 3.78
N VAL A 178 -3.48 -7.51 4.21
CA VAL A 178 -3.88 -8.30 5.39
C VAL A 178 -5.32 -8.80 5.33
N HIS A 179 -5.64 -9.82 6.14
CA HIS A 179 -6.99 -10.27 6.43
C HIS A 179 -7.90 -9.14 6.99
N PRO A 180 -9.17 -9.04 6.53
CA PRO A 180 -10.13 -8.05 7.04
C PRO A 180 -10.39 -8.08 8.55
N ILE A 181 -10.18 -9.23 9.18
CA ILE A 181 -10.25 -9.38 10.66
C ILE A 181 -9.23 -8.51 11.41
N SER A 182 -8.16 -8.05 10.74
CA SER A 182 -7.15 -7.19 11.34
C SER A 182 -7.53 -5.70 11.37
N ALA A 183 -8.60 -5.29 10.68
CA ALA A 183 -9.06 -3.90 10.70
C ALA A 183 -9.45 -3.43 12.12
N THR A 184 -9.34 -2.12 12.35
CA THR A 184 -9.92 -1.47 13.52
C THR A 184 -11.43 -1.68 13.58
N THR A 185 -12.01 -1.55 14.78
CA THR A 185 -13.45 -1.70 14.99
C THR A 185 -14.26 -0.77 14.09
N SER A 186 -13.85 0.48 13.93
CA SER A 186 -14.51 1.45 13.06
C SER A 186 -14.44 1.02 11.59
N TYR A 187 -13.27 0.59 11.12
CA TYR A 187 -13.11 0.16 9.74
C TYR A 187 -13.93 -1.11 9.44
N LYS A 188 -13.99 -2.07 10.38
CA LYS A 188 -14.84 -3.26 10.26
C LYS A 188 -16.32 -2.97 10.03
N THR A 189 -16.84 -1.85 10.55
CA THR A 189 -18.26 -1.48 10.32
C THR A 189 -18.59 -1.15 8.86
N THR A 190 -17.56 -0.86 8.05
CA THR A 190 -17.70 -0.59 6.60
C THR A 190 -17.63 -1.85 5.74
N LEU A 191 -17.21 -2.98 6.33
CA LEU A 191 -17.03 -4.25 5.63
C LEU A 191 -18.34 -5.03 5.60
N LYS A 192 -18.69 -5.59 4.45
CA LYS A 192 -19.91 -6.41 4.30
C LYS A 192 -19.71 -7.82 4.82
N LYS A 193 -18.48 -8.33 4.81
CA LYS A 193 -18.09 -9.66 5.28
C LYS A 193 -16.79 -9.52 6.06
N VAL A 194 -16.68 -10.04 7.28
CA VAL A 194 -15.41 -10.01 8.05
C VAL A 194 -14.81 -11.39 8.22
N ASP A 195 -15.67 -12.42 8.25
CA ASP A 195 -15.28 -13.81 8.35
C ASP A 195 -15.22 -14.43 6.96
N PHE A 196 -14.01 -14.71 6.50
CA PHE A 196 -13.75 -15.49 5.29
C PHE A 196 -13.35 -16.90 5.70
N THR A 197 -13.73 -17.90 4.91
CA THR A 197 -13.14 -19.23 5.06
C THR A 197 -11.65 -19.17 4.76
N GLU A 198 -10.85 -20.05 5.36
CA GLU A 198 -9.41 -20.14 5.09
C GLU A 198 -9.12 -20.31 3.59
N GLU A 199 -9.98 -21.01 2.85
CA GLU A 199 -9.86 -21.20 1.41
C GLU A 199 -10.12 -19.90 0.64
N GLU A 200 -11.22 -19.19 0.93
CA GLU A 200 -11.54 -17.89 0.30
C GLU A 200 -10.43 -16.87 0.56
N TYR A 201 -9.95 -16.81 1.80
CA TYR A 201 -8.89 -15.89 2.17
C TYR A 201 -7.55 -16.28 1.55
N THR A 202 -7.15 -17.55 1.63
CA THR A 202 -5.90 -18.04 1.02
C THR A 202 -5.88 -17.70 -0.45
N LEU A 203 -7.01 -17.87 -1.15
CA LEU A 203 -7.05 -17.59 -2.57
C LEU A 203 -7.13 -16.10 -2.90
N GLY A 204 -7.74 -15.29 -2.02
CA GLY A 204 -7.52 -13.85 -1.97
C GLY A 204 -6.04 -13.53 -1.85
N LEU A 205 -5.40 -13.89 -0.74
CA LEU A 205 -4.01 -13.58 -0.38
C LEU A 205 -2.98 -13.95 -1.46
N HIS A 206 -3.24 -14.99 -2.25
CA HIS A 206 -2.39 -15.46 -3.34
C HIS A 206 -2.87 -15.03 -4.73
N LEU A 207 -3.83 -14.10 -4.82
CA LEU A 207 -4.13 -13.40 -6.06
C LEU A 207 -2.82 -12.86 -6.64
N PRO A 208 -2.61 -13.01 -7.96
CA PRO A 208 -1.35 -12.62 -8.58
C PRO A 208 -1.11 -11.14 -8.38
N ASN A 209 0.07 -10.82 -7.85
CA ASN A 209 0.53 -9.45 -7.78
C ASN A 209 0.76 -8.96 -9.21
N VAL A 210 -0.19 -8.21 -9.74
CA VAL A 210 0.04 -7.45 -10.96
C VAL A 210 1.07 -6.39 -10.58
N GLY A 211 2.21 -6.36 -11.28
CA GLY A 211 3.27 -5.39 -11.01
C GLY A 211 2.76 -3.94 -11.06
N ILE A 212 3.53 -3.00 -10.50
CA ILE A 212 3.14 -1.59 -10.51
C ILE A 212 2.96 -1.10 -11.94
N VAL A 213 1.78 -0.56 -12.22
CA VAL A 213 1.47 0.11 -13.48
C VAL A 213 1.67 1.60 -13.27
N LYS A 214 2.59 2.19 -14.05
CA LYS A 214 2.79 3.64 -14.09
C LYS A 214 1.97 4.22 -15.25
N LEU A 215 1.14 5.21 -14.95
CA LEU A 215 0.38 5.97 -15.92
C LEU A 215 0.72 7.45 -15.77
N ASP A 216 0.90 8.14 -16.90
CA ASP A 216 0.89 9.61 -16.91
C ASP A 216 -0.56 10.14 -16.94
N VAL A 217 -0.69 11.47 -16.81
CA VAL A 217 -2.01 12.13 -16.73
C VAL A 217 -2.77 11.98 -18.04
N GLU A 218 -2.08 12.07 -19.17
CA GLU A 218 -2.66 11.95 -20.50
C GLU A 218 -3.21 10.55 -20.75
N GLN A 219 -2.47 9.51 -20.36
CA GLN A 219 -2.89 8.12 -20.42
C GLN A 219 -4.10 7.87 -19.53
N LEU A 220 -4.11 8.41 -18.31
CA LEU A 220 -5.24 8.28 -17.39
C LEU A 220 -6.50 8.96 -17.96
N ILE A 221 -6.38 10.18 -18.48
CA ILE A 221 -7.50 10.89 -19.13
C ILE A 221 -8.04 10.10 -20.32
N SER A 222 -7.15 9.57 -21.17
CA SER A 222 -7.52 8.74 -22.33
C SER A 222 -8.27 7.48 -21.92
N ILE A 223 -7.86 6.83 -20.83
CA ILE A 223 -8.56 5.68 -20.24
C ILE A 223 -9.96 6.07 -19.76
N LEU A 224 -10.07 7.18 -19.03
CA LEU A 224 -11.36 7.64 -18.48
C LEU A 224 -12.35 8.05 -19.56
N GLN A 225 -11.88 8.70 -20.65
CA GLN A 225 -12.72 9.04 -21.80
C GLN A 225 -13.27 7.80 -22.49
N LYS A 226 -12.42 6.77 -22.71
CA LYS A 226 -12.87 5.48 -23.26
C LYS A 226 -13.84 4.76 -22.33
N ALA A 227 -13.73 4.94 -21.02
CA ALA A 227 -14.65 4.38 -20.03
C ALA A 227 -16.06 4.97 -20.12
N SER A 228 -16.16 6.28 -20.41
CA SER A 228 -17.42 7.03 -20.43
C SER A 228 -18.21 6.86 -21.73
N ASP A 229 -17.60 6.30 -22.77
CA ASP A 229 -18.23 6.05 -24.08
C ASP A 229 -18.98 4.71 -24.13
N PHE A 230 -19.09 3.99 -23.01
CA PHE A 230 -19.86 2.74 -22.83
C PHE A 230 -20.95 2.88 -21.77
#